data_AF-A0A937K303-F1
#
_entry.id   AF-A0A937K303-F1
#
_cell.length_a   1.000
_cell.length_b   1.000
_cell.length_c   1.000
_cell.angle_alpha   90.00
_cell.angle_beta   90.00
_cell.angle_gamma   90.00
#
_symmetry.space_group_name_H-M   'P 1'
#
loop_
_entity.id
_entity.type
_entity.pdbx_description
1 polymer ?
#
loop_
_entity_poly.entity_id
_entity_poly.type
_entity_poly.pdbx_seq_one_letter_code
_entity_poly.pdbx_strand_id
1 'polypeptide(L)'
;MKYKDLIFNSFKYIEKNIKEVLTVDIIAGAMGYSPYHFSRIFKAEVGVSLMEYVKERRLINASKDIFSGRRILDVSTEYGYETHSGFSKSFKKKFGFSPSIIHAIYLSIEFSETGGNNYMENSDEIENRTLEKANIFIKTTEDFIEPNVLYDKLINNVIKNKLFKDISRLDKAYNIALNAHDGQFRKSGEPYIVHPLSVAIILSEMGAEETTIIAGLLHDIIETDSSITLEDIEKSFSKEISDIICEVSKFMNFNIEEFLKNSTNKDEVILIKLADRLHNMRTIKYMEPERWTEKAKETLEIFSPLAAKLRISKIKAELDDLSLKYM
;
A
#
# COMPACT_ATOMS: atom_id res chain seq x y z
N MET A 1 -9.16 39.58 -19.99
CA MET A 1 -7.88 39.32 -19.28
C MET A 1 -6.80 39.17 -20.32
N LYS A 2 -5.79 40.05 -20.29
CA LYS A 2 -4.76 40.22 -21.32
C LYS A 2 -3.96 38.95 -21.64
N TYR A 3 -3.93 37.97 -20.72
CA TYR A 3 -3.12 36.77 -20.82
C TYR A 3 -3.92 35.46 -20.84
N LYS A 4 -5.25 35.50 -21.02
CA LYS A 4 -6.09 34.30 -21.00
C LYS A 4 -5.66 33.26 -22.03
N ASP A 5 -5.41 33.69 -23.27
CA ASP A 5 -5.01 32.78 -24.35
C ASP A 5 -3.60 32.21 -24.12
N LEU A 6 -2.70 33.02 -23.59
CA LEU A 6 -1.35 32.59 -23.17
C LEU A 6 -1.42 31.48 -22.12
N ILE A 7 -2.19 31.70 -21.05
CA ILE A 7 -2.35 30.70 -19.98
C ILE A 7 -3.02 29.43 -20.52
N PHE A 8 -4.08 29.57 -21.32
CA PHE A 8 -4.76 28.42 -21.92
C PHE A 8 -3.85 27.59 -22.83
N ASN A 9 -3.03 28.24 -23.67
CA ASN A 9 -2.05 27.57 -24.52
C ASN A 9 -0.97 26.88 -23.68
N SER A 10 -0.56 27.49 -22.56
CA SER A 10 0.40 26.86 -21.65
C SER A 10 -0.18 25.60 -21.01
N PHE A 11 -1.47 25.58 -20.62
CA PHE A 11 -2.13 24.37 -20.13
C PHE A 11 -2.13 23.27 -21.18
N LYS A 12 -2.50 23.58 -22.43
CA LYS A 12 -2.44 22.60 -23.53
C LYS A 12 -1.04 22.03 -23.74
N TYR A 13 -0.03 22.89 -23.69
CA TYR A 13 1.36 22.46 -23.82
C TYR A 13 1.76 21.53 -22.67
N ILE A 14 1.43 21.89 -21.43
CA ILE A 14 1.73 21.08 -20.24
C ILE A 14 1.04 19.72 -20.33
N GLU A 15 -0.26 19.66 -20.62
CA GLU A 15 -0.99 18.39 -20.71
C GLU A 15 -0.43 17.48 -21.81
N LYS A 16 -0.06 18.05 -22.97
CA LYS A 16 0.53 17.28 -24.08
C LYS A 16 1.89 16.67 -23.72
N ASN A 17 2.65 17.32 -22.82
CA ASN A 17 4.02 16.95 -22.48
C ASN A 17 4.15 16.55 -21.00
N ILE A 18 3.07 16.09 -20.35
CA ILE A 18 3.01 15.95 -18.88
C ILE A 18 4.00 14.91 -18.31
N LYS A 19 4.33 13.90 -19.12
CA LYS A 19 5.29 12.81 -18.81
C LYS A 19 6.74 13.16 -19.18
N GLU A 20 6.95 14.25 -19.92
CA GLU A 20 8.28 14.71 -20.34
C GLU A 20 8.94 15.55 -19.24
N VAL A 21 10.24 15.81 -19.39
CA VAL A 21 10.97 16.76 -18.54
C VAL A 21 10.43 18.18 -18.80
N LEU A 22 9.72 18.73 -17.82
CA LEU A 22 9.18 20.08 -17.85
C LEU A 22 9.91 20.97 -16.86
N THR A 23 10.44 22.09 -17.35
CA THR A 23 11.02 23.17 -16.54
C THR A 23 10.33 24.49 -16.87
N VAL A 24 10.52 25.50 -16.01
CA VAL A 24 10.02 26.85 -16.27
C VAL A 24 10.56 27.38 -17.60
N ASP A 25 11.84 27.14 -17.88
CA ASP A 25 12.49 27.59 -19.11
C ASP A 25 11.88 26.94 -20.36
N ILE A 26 11.64 25.63 -20.34
CA ILE A 26 11.04 24.90 -21.46
C ILE A 26 9.63 25.43 -21.74
N ILE A 27 8.80 25.57 -20.70
CA ILE A 27 7.41 25.99 -20.87
C ILE A 27 7.34 27.47 -21.29
N ALA A 28 8.12 28.35 -20.65
CA ALA A 28 8.13 29.77 -20.99
C ALA A 28 8.66 30.00 -22.41
N GLY A 29 9.71 29.28 -22.81
CA GLY A 29 10.26 29.28 -24.17
C GLY A 29 9.23 28.85 -25.20
N ALA A 30 8.47 27.77 -24.95
CA ALA A 30 7.37 27.33 -25.82
C ALA A 30 6.26 28.37 -25.97
N MET A 31 6.07 29.23 -24.98
CA MET A 31 5.10 30.33 -25.01
C MET A 31 5.67 31.63 -25.61
N GLY A 32 6.97 31.69 -25.91
CA GLY A 32 7.63 32.88 -26.44
C GLY A 32 7.94 33.96 -25.40
N TYR A 33 8.07 33.58 -24.12
CA TYR A 33 8.33 34.51 -23.01
C TYR A 33 9.58 34.15 -22.22
N SER A 34 10.17 35.15 -21.57
CA SER A 34 11.23 34.89 -20.58
C SER A 34 10.68 34.09 -19.39
N PRO A 35 11.48 33.19 -18.79
CA PRO A 35 11.08 32.36 -17.65
C PRO A 35 10.51 33.18 -16.47
N TYR A 36 11.17 34.29 -16.15
CA TYR A 36 10.77 35.18 -15.06
C TYR A 36 9.41 35.86 -15.33
N HIS A 37 9.24 36.44 -16.52
CA HIS A 37 8.01 37.14 -16.86
C HIS A 37 6.82 36.18 -16.94
N PHE A 38 7.01 35.02 -17.58
CA PHE A 38 5.98 34.00 -17.68
C PHE A 38 5.57 33.48 -16.31
N SER A 39 6.52 33.18 -15.43
CA SER A 39 6.23 32.71 -14.06
C SER A 39 5.40 33.71 -13.25
N ARG A 40 5.69 35.01 -13.39
CA ARG A 40 4.92 36.07 -12.73
C ARG A 40 3.49 36.15 -13.25
N ILE A 41 3.30 36.11 -14.57
CA ILE A 41 1.97 36.11 -15.18
C ILE A 41 1.20 34.87 -14.75
N PHE A 42 1.81 33.69 -14.88
CA PHE A 42 1.18 32.42 -14.52
C PHE A 42 0.71 32.42 -13.08
N LYS A 43 1.57 32.82 -12.13
CA LYS A 43 1.19 32.90 -10.72
C LYS A 43 0.08 33.90 -10.47
N ALA A 44 0.08 35.05 -11.15
CA ALA A 44 -0.96 36.07 -10.99
C ALA A 44 -2.32 35.62 -11.54
N GLU A 45 -2.34 34.88 -12.65
CA GLU A 45 -3.57 34.43 -13.31
C GLU A 45 -4.11 33.11 -12.74
N VAL A 46 -3.24 32.20 -12.31
CA VAL A 46 -3.60 30.84 -11.86
C VAL A 46 -3.60 30.71 -10.33
N GLY A 47 -2.88 31.58 -9.61
CA GLY A 47 -2.80 31.58 -8.15
C GLY A 47 -1.72 30.67 -7.56
N VAL A 48 -1.17 29.74 -8.34
CA VAL A 48 -0.06 28.84 -7.95
C VAL A 48 1.15 29.02 -8.86
N SER A 49 2.32 28.56 -8.42
CA SER A 49 3.49 28.55 -9.30
C SER A 49 3.29 27.57 -10.45
N LEU A 50 3.98 27.83 -11.57
CA LEU A 50 3.93 26.96 -12.74
C LEU A 50 4.32 25.51 -12.41
N MET A 51 5.41 25.32 -11.66
CA MET A 51 5.87 23.98 -11.32
C MET A 51 4.99 23.29 -10.28
N GLU A 52 4.33 24.03 -9.38
CA GLU A 52 3.32 23.46 -8.51
C GLU A 52 2.12 22.97 -9.33
N TYR A 53 1.64 23.76 -10.30
CA TYR A 53 0.59 23.33 -11.22
C TYR A 53 0.98 22.05 -11.97
N VAL A 54 2.19 22.00 -12.56
CA VAL A 54 2.69 20.80 -13.26
C VAL A 54 2.71 19.58 -12.33
N LYS A 55 3.19 19.74 -11.09
CA LYS A 55 3.21 18.68 -10.08
C LYS A 55 1.80 18.17 -9.76
N GLU A 56 0.85 19.07 -9.55
CA GLU A 56 -0.54 18.68 -9.30
C GLU A 56 -1.17 17.94 -10.48
N ARG A 57 -0.93 18.40 -11.71
CA ARG A 57 -1.44 17.76 -12.92
C ARG A 57 -0.82 16.37 -13.13
N ARG A 58 0.47 16.19 -12.83
CA ARG A 58 1.14 14.88 -12.83
C ARG A 58 0.49 13.92 -11.83
N LEU A 59 0.24 14.37 -10.59
CA LEU A 59 -0.43 13.56 -9.57
C LEU A 59 -1.86 13.14 -9.97
N ILE A 60 -2.62 14.03 -10.61
CA ILE A 60 -3.98 13.72 -11.08
C ILE A 60 -3.98 12.73 -12.26
N ASN A 61 -3.03 12.83 -13.18
CA ASN A 61 -2.94 11.86 -14.27
C ASN A 61 -2.38 10.52 -13.78
N ALA A 62 -1.40 10.55 -12.87
CA ALA A 62 -0.90 9.37 -12.17
C ALA A 62 -2.00 8.62 -11.41
N SER A 63 -2.90 9.33 -10.72
CA SER A 63 -3.99 8.68 -9.97
C SER A 63 -4.95 7.93 -10.90
N LYS A 64 -5.23 8.46 -12.09
CA LYS A 64 -6.04 7.78 -13.12
C LYS A 64 -5.34 6.52 -13.62
N ASP A 65 -4.04 6.61 -13.92
CA ASP A 65 -3.28 5.46 -14.40
C ASP A 65 -3.23 4.35 -13.32
N ILE A 66 -3.00 4.72 -12.04
CA ILE A 66 -3.04 3.76 -10.92
C ILE A 66 -4.43 3.14 -10.76
N PHE A 67 -5.48 3.95 -10.87
CA PHE A 67 -6.87 3.48 -10.80
C PHE A 67 -7.27 2.61 -12.00
N SER A 68 -6.52 2.66 -13.12
CA SER A 68 -6.67 1.72 -14.24
C SER A 68 -5.86 0.44 -14.08
N GLY A 69 -5.33 0.18 -12.88
CA GLY A 69 -4.56 -1.03 -12.56
C GLY A 69 -3.08 -0.95 -12.84
N ARG A 70 -2.58 0.20 -13.28
CA ARG A 70 -1.16 0.34 -13.52
C ARG A 70 -0.38 0.33 -12.21
N ARG A 71 0.79 -0.31 -12.25
CA ARG A 71 1.71 -0.38 -11.11
C ARG A 71 2.14 1.02 -10.68
N ILE A 72 2.03 1.30 -9.38
CA ILE A 72 2.31 2.61 -8.78
C ILE A 72 3.71 3.11 -9.14
N LEU A 73 4.72 2.24 -9.12
CA LEU A 73 6.09 2.64 -9.44
C LEU A 73 6.28 3.04 -10.91
N ASP A 74 5.73 2.28 -11.85
CA ASP A 74 5.84 2.59 -13.28
C ASP A 74 5.20 3.95 -13.55
N VAL A 75 4.02 4.18 -12.95
CA VAL A 75 3.33 5.46 -13.01
C VAL A 75 4.17 6.56 -12.38
N SER A 76 4.68 6.36 -11.16
CA SER A 76 5.55 7.32 -10.46
C SER A 76 6.72 7.77 -11.34
N THR A 77 7.41 6.81 -11.97
CA THR A 77 8.56 7.06 -12.82
C THR A 77 8.17 7.78 -14.11
N GLU A 78 7.08 7.36 -14.76
CA GLU A 78 6.55 8.01 -15.98
C GLU A 78 6.11 9.45 -15.76
N TYR A 79 5.63 9.78 -14.55
CA TYR A 79 5.28 11.16 -14.18
C TYR A 79 6.46 11.93 -13.54
N GLY A 80 7.69 11.41 -13.69
CA GLY A 80 8.92 12.14 -13.41
C GLY A 80 9.28 12.22 -11.93
N TYR A 81 8.91 11.21 -11.13
CA TYR A 81 9.39 11.08 -9.75
C TYR A 81 10.58 10.12 -9.69
N GLU A 82 11.66 10.55 -9.04
CA GLU A 82 12.89 9.76 -8.86
C GLU A 82 12.74 8.64 -7.81
N THR A 83 11.76 8.78 -6.92
CA THR A 83 11.59 7.89 -5.78
C THR A 83 10.11 7.61 -5.52
N HIS A 84 9.81 6.35 -5.16
CA HIS A 84 8.47 5.93 -4.74
C HIS A 84 8.00 6.74 -3.53
N SER A 85 8.82 6.86 -2.49
CA SER A 85 8.45 7.61 -1.28
C SER A 85 8.19 9.10 -1.55
N GLY A 86 8.96 9.74 -2.44
CA GLY A 86 8.74 11.12 -2.85
C GLY A 86 7.43 11.32 -3.63
N PHE A 87 7.08 10.35 -4.48
CA PHE A 87 5.78 10.28 -5.14
C PHE A 87 4.66 10.13 -4.12
N SER A 88 4.73 9.12 -3.26
CA SER A 88 3.72 8.83 -2.27
C SER A 88 3.47 9.95 -1.28
N LYS A 89 4.52 10.59 -0.77
CA LYS A 89 4.39 11.78 0.10
C LYS A 89 3.69 12.92 -0.64
N SER A 90 4.04 13.15 -1.91
CA SER A 90 3.37 14.17 -2.74
C SER A 90 1.91 13.79 -3.03
N PHE A 91 1.64 12.51 -3.27
CA PHE A 91 0.32 11.96 -3.53
C PHE A 91 -0.60 12.10 -2.29
N LYS A 92 -0.12 11.65 -1.13
CA LYS A 92 -0.80 11.79 0.16
C LYS A 92 -1.07 13.25 0.50
N LYS A 93 -0.12 14.14 0.25
CA LYS A 93 -0.33 15.60 0.42
C LYS A 93 -1.45 16.15 -0.46
N LYS A 94 -1.60 15.66 -1.70
CA LYS A 94 -2.61 16.15 -2.65
C LYS A 94 -4.00 15.55 -2.40
N PHE A 95 -4.08 14.25 -2.14
CA PHE A 95 -5.34 13.51 -2.11
C PHE A 95 -5.79 13.13 -0.69
N GLY A 96 -4.90 13.25 0.30
CA GLY A 96 -5.17 12.89 1.69
C GLY A 96 -4.99 11.42 2.04
N PHE A 97 -4.55 10.59 1.09
CA PHE A 97 -4.32 9.15 1.26
C PHE A 97 -3.17 8.62 0.38
N SER A 98 -2.56 7.49 0.76
CA SER A 98 -1.49 6.79 0.02
C SER A 98 -1.96 6.25 -1.36
N PRO A 99 -1.10 6.26 -2.40
CA PRO A 99 -1.43 5.66 -3.71
C PRO A 99 -1.75 4.15 -3.63
N SER A 100 -1.23 3.43 -2.64
CA SER A 100 -1.53 2.01 -2.38
C SER A 100 -3.03 1.77 -2.17
N ILE A 101 -3.72 2.75 -1.58
CA ILE A 101 -5.18 2.68 -1.39
C ILE A 101 -5.90 2.71 -2.75
N ILE A 102 -5.47 3.54 -3.71
CA ILE A 102 -6.09 3.54 -5.05
C ILE A 102 -5.90 2.21 -5.75
N HIS A 103 -4.70 1.64 -5.65
CA HIS A 103 -4.41 0.36 -6.27
C HIS A 103 -5.28 -0.75 -5.66
N ALA A 104 -5.40 -0.76 -4.33
CA ALA A 104 -6.29 -1.68 -3.61
C ALA A 104 -7.77 -1.49 -4.00
N ILE A 105 -8.21 -0.25 -4.28
CA ILE A 105 -9.56 0.05 -4.78
C ILE A 105 -9.77 -0.51 -6.18
N TYR A 106 -8.83 -0.31 -7.11
CA TYR A 106 -8.93 -0.87 -8.46
C TYR A 106 -9.07 -2.40 -8.44
N LEU A 107 -8.22 -3.08 -7.66
CA LEU A 107 -8.29 -4.54 -7.49
C LEU A 107 -9.68 -4.99 -6.99
N SER A 108 -10.38 -4.12 -6.27
CA SER A 108 -11.73 -4.37 -5.78
C SER A 108 -12.83 -4.11 -6.80
N ILE A 109 -12.62 -3.20 -7.76
CA ILE A 109 -13.57 -2.89 -8.84
C ILE A 109 -13.52 -3.97 -9.91
N GLU A 110 -12.34 -4.38 -10.38
CA GLU A 110 -12.24 -5.51 -11.33
C GLU A 110 -12.91 -6.77 -10.78
N PHE A 111 -12.76 -7.03 -9.48
CA PHE A 111 -13.42 -8.15 -8.82
C PHE A 111 -14.96 -8.08 -8.94
N SER A 112 -15.55 -6.90 -8.70
CA SER A 112 -17.00 -6.70 -8.80
C SER A 112 -17.53 -6.87 -10.23
N GLU A 113 -16.73 -6.54 -11.24
CA GLU A 113 -17.09 -6.70 -12.65
C GLU A 113 -16.97 -8.15 -13.15
N THR A 114 -16.12 -8.97 -12.51
CA THR A 114 -15.96 -10.41 -12.83
C THR A 114 -16.95 -11.35 -12.14
N GLY A 115 -17.69 -10.89 -11.13
CA GLY A 115 -18.73 -11.67 -10.44
C GLY A 115 -18.23 -12.98 -9.79
N GLY A 116 -19.14 -13.74 -9.17
CA GLY A 116 -18.86 -15.00 -8.48
C GLY A 116 -18.35 -16.16 -9.35
N ASN A 117 -18.05 -15.93 -10.63
CA ASN A 117 -17.59 -16.97 -11.56
C ASN A 117 -16.25 -17.62 -11.14
N ASN A 118 -15.39 -16.90 -10.43
CA ASN A 118 -14.14 -17.48 -9.90
C ASN A 118 -14.35 -18.50 -8.76
N TYR A 119 -15.56 -18.61 -8.21
CA TYR A 119 -15.89 -19.59 -7.15
C TYR A 119 -16.59 -20.85 -7.69
N MET A 120 -16.91 -20.95 -8.99
CA MET A 120 -17.76 -22.03 -9.51
C MET A 120 -17.28 -22.76 -10.77
N GLU A 121 -16.16 -22.41 -11.41
CA GLU A 121 -15.75 -23.07 -12.65
C GLU A 121 -14.65 -24.13 -12.46
N ASN A 122 -14.95 -25.35 -12.94
CA ASN A 122 -14.13 -26.55 -12.83
C ASN A 122 -12.74 -26.40 -13.48
N SER A 123 -11.78 -27.11 -12.88
CA SER A 123 -10.32 -26.99 -13.00
C SER A 123 -9.65 -27.30 -14.35
N ASP A 124 -10.38 -27.60 -15.43
CA ASP A 124 -9.77 -28.31 -16.56
C ASP A 124 -9.65 -27.52 -17.88
N GLU A 125 -10.15 -26.29 -17.95
CA GLU A 125 -9.98 -25.44 -19.15
C GLU A 125 -9.64 -23.99 -18.77
N ILE A 126 -8.38 -23.72 -18.44
CA ILE A 126 -7.89 -22.34 -18.49
C ILE A 126 -6.66 -22.24 -19.40
N GLU A 127 -6.88 -21.57 -20.54
CA GLU A 127 -5.82 -20.98 -21.35
C GLU A 127 -4.92 -20.09 -20.46
N ASN A 128 -3.62 -20.39 -20.48
CA ASN A 128 -2.56 -19.83 -19.62
C ASN A 128 -2.49 -18.29 -19.48
N ARG A 129 -3.23 -17.50 -20.26
CA ARG A 129 -3.29 -16.03 -20.14
C ARG A 129 -4.36 -15.53 -19.17
N THR A 130 -5.43 -16.28 -18.94
CA THR A 130 -6.50 -15.89 -18.01
C THR A 130 -6.11 -16.24 -16.59
N LEU A 131 -5.37 -17.34 -16.37
CA LEU A 131 -4.80 -17.71 -15.07
C LEU A 131 -3.77 -16.71 -14.54
N GLU A 132 -3.00 -16.00 -15.38
CA GLU A 132 -2.09 -14.95 -14.89
C GLU A 132 -2.83 -13.66 -14.48
N LYS A 133 -3.92 -13.32 -15.17
CA LYS A 133 -4.79 -12.19 -14.81
C LYS A 133 -5.71 -12.52 -13.64
N ALA A 134 -6.13 -13.77 -13.55
CA ALA A 134 -6.83 -14.38 -12.43
C ALA A 134 -5.86 -15.00 -11.40
N ASN A 135 -4.60 -14.56 -11.32
CA ASN A 135 -3.71 -14.86 -10.18
C ASN A 135 -3.10 -13.59 -9.58
N ILE A 136 -3.76 -12.44 -9.79
CA ILE A 136 -3.60 -11.23 -8.95
C ILE A 136 -4.50 -11.38 -7.70
N PHE A 137 -4.58 -12.60 -7.18
CA PHE A 137 -5.23 -12.89 -5.92
C PHE A 137 -4.21 -12.77 -4.82
N ILE A 138 -4.60 -12.15 -3.70
CA ILE A 138 -3.88 -12.35 -2.45
C ILE A 138 -3.94 -13.86 -2.27
N LYS A 139 -2.84 -14.57 -2.55
CA LYS A 139 -2.86 -16.03 -2.61
C LYS A 139 -3.39 -16.51 -1.26
N THR A 140 -4.26 -17.53 -1.27
CA THR A 140 -4.69 -18.18 -0.03
C THR A 140 -3.45 -18.50 0.78
N THR A 141 -3.47 -18.22 2.07
CA THR A 141 -2.39 -18.64 2.95
C THR A 141 -2.38 -20.16 2.91
N GLU A 142 -1.29 -20.74 2.41
CA GLU A 142 -1.10 -22.19 2.48
C GLU A 142 -0.46 -22.48 3.83
N ASP A 143 -1.00 -23.45 4.55
CA ASP A 143 -0.50 -23.84 5.86
C ASP A 143 0.80 -24.63 5.71
N PHE A 144 1.68 -24.54 6.72
CA PHE A 144 2.93 -25.31 6.84
C PHE A 144 3.94 -25.05 5.71
N ILE A 145 3.95 -23.84 5.14
CA ILE A 145 5.04 -23.44 4.26
C ILE A 145 6.28 -23.10 5.10
N GLU A 146 7.41 -23.65 4.71
CA GLU A 146 8.73 -23.31 5.27
C GLU A 146 9.01 -21.79 5.19
N PRO A 147 9.52 -21.15 6.27
CA PRO A 147 9.78 -19.70 6.29
C PRO A 147 10.61 -19.19 5.11
N ASN A 148 11.60 -19.96 4.65
CA ASN A 148 12.43 -19.60 3.52
C ASN A 148 11.64 -19.53 2.20
N VAL A 149 10.66 -20.41 1.99
CA VAL A 149 9.81 -20.40 0.79
C VAL A 149 8.88 -19.19 0.81
N LEU A 150 8.34 -18.84 1.98
CA LEU A 150 7.58 -17.60 2.15
C LEU A 150 8.45 -16.37 1.92
N TYR A 151 9.70 -16.39 2.39
CA TYR A 151 10.64 -15.30 2.18
C TYR A 151 11.00 -15.13 0.70
N ASP A 152 11.26 -16.22 -0.02
CA ASP A 152 11.49 -16.21 -1.47
C ASP A 152 10.26 -15.67 -2.22
N LYS A 153 9.05 -16.05 -1.79
CA LYS A 153 7.80 -15.52 -2.35
C LYS A 153 7.68 -14.00 -2.12
N LEU A 154 8.02 -13.52 -0.93
CA LEU A 154 8.06 -12.10 -0.62
C LEU A 154 9.08 -11.36 -1.49
N ILE A 155 10.31 -11.88 -1.61
CA ILE A 155 11.35 -11.33 -2.50
C ILE A 155 10.84 -11.26 -3.95
N ASN A 156 10.28 -12.35 -4.46
CA ASN A 156 9.77 -12.40 -5.82
C ASN A 156 8.66 -11.37 -6.06
N ASN A 157 7.72 -11.22 -5.12
CA ASN A 157 6.68 -10.20 -5.19
C ASN A 157 7.27 -8.79 -5.15
N VAL A 158 8.21 -8.54 -4.24
CA VAL A 158 8.89 -7.26 -4.08
C VAL A 158 9.69 -6.88 -5.33
N ILE A 159 10.43 -7.81 -5.94
CA ILE A 159 11.19 -7.58 -7.17
C ILE A 159 10.23 -7.35 -8.34
N LYS A 160 9.23 -8.22 -8.51
CA LYS A 160 8.24 -8.14 -9.59
C LYS A 160 7.50 -6.80 -9.57
N ASN A 161 7.17 -6.31 -8.39
CA ASN A 161 6.48 -5.05 -8.18
C ASN A 161 7.44 -3.86 -7.95
N LYS A 162 8.76 -4.11 -7.95
CA LYS A 162 9.84 -3.13 -7.71
C LYS A 162 9.58 -2.26 -6.47
N LEU A 163 9.05 -2.85 -5.41
CA LEU A 163 8.61 -2.13 -4.21
C LEU A 163 9.78 -1.62 -3.36
N PHE A 164 10.97 -2.19 -3.56
CA PHE A 164 12.19 -1.88 -2.83
C PHE A 164 13.25 -1.37 -3.80
N LYS A 165 13.98 -0.33 -3.38
CA LYS A 165 15.18 0.11 -4.10
C LYS A 165 16.39 -0.78 -3.79
N ASP A 166 16.44 -1.28 -2.55
CA ASP A 166 17.53 -2.06 -2.01
C ASP A 166 16.96 -3.23 -1.19
N ILE A 167 17.13 -4.44 -1.72
CA ILE A 167 16.62 -5.68 -1.12
C ILE A 167 17.33 -5.97 0.21
N SER A 168 18.56 -5.47 0.42
CA SER A 168 19.30 -5.70 1.67
C SER A 168 18.58 -5.15 2.90
N ARG A 169 17.73 -4.13 2.72
CA ARG A 169 16.86 -3.60 3.77
C ARG A 169 15.77 -4.61 4.16
N LEU A 170 15.23 -5.33 3.19
CA LEU A 170 14.29 -6.43 3.43
C LEU A 170 14.98 -7.61 4.11
N ASP A 171 16.18 -8.00 3.65
CA ASP A 171 17.00 -9.05 4.28
C ASP A 171 17.27 -8.72 5.75
N LYS A 172 17.65 -7.47 6.04
CA LYS A 172 17.89 -7.01 7.40
C LYS A 172 16.62 -7.11 8.26
N ALA A 173 15.47 -6.69 7.74
CA ALA A 173 14.20 -6.76 8.46
C ALA A 173 13.78 -8.22 8.71
N TYR A 174 13.97 -9.09 7.74
CA TYR A 174 13.70 -10.53 7.88
C TYR A 174 14.56 -11.17 8.96
N ASN A 175 15.88 -10.90 8.97
CA ASN A 175 16.77 -11.44 10.00
C ASN A 175 16.40 -10.92 11.42
N ILE A 176 16.00 -9.66 11.54
CA ILE A 176 15.52 -9.10 12.82
C ILE A 176 14.26 -9.83 13.27
N ALA A 177 13.27 -10.00 12.39
CA ALA A 177 12.02 -10.69 12.70
C ALA A 177 12.28 -12.17 13.07
N LEU A 178 13.13 -12.85 12.31
CA LEU A 178 13.50 -14.25 12.53
C LEU A 178 14.12 -14.45 13.92
N ASN A 179 15.07 -13.57 14.29
CA ASN A 179 15.71 -13.63 15.60
C ASN A 179 14.77 -13.23 16.75
N ALA A 180 13.89 -12.25 16.55
CA ALA A 180 12.94 -11.80 17.57
C ALA A 180 11.92 -12.89 17.92
N HIS A 181 11.56 -13.72 16.94
CA HIS A 181 10.58 -14.79 17.06
C HIS A 181 11.21 -16.19 17.18
N ASP A 182 12.52 -16.28 17.44
CA ASP A 182 13.19 -17.57 17.58
C ASP A 182 12.61 -18.37 18.77
N GLY A 183 12.40 -19.66 18.57
CA GLY A 183 11.75 -20.55 19.53
C GLY A 183 10.26 -20.29 19.80
N GLN A 184 9.62 -19.31 19.13
CA GLN A 184 8.19 -19.04 19.26
C GLN A 184 7.40 -19.79 18.19
N PHE A 185 6.22 -20.30 18.58
CA PHE A 185 5.35 -21.07 17.70
C PHE A 185 3.93 -20.49 17.69
N ARG A 186 3.29 -20.55 16.52
CA ARG A 186 1.85 -20.27 16.35
C ARG A 186 1.04 -21.38 16.99
N LYS A 187 -0.25 -21.12 17.22
CA LYS A 187 -1.21 -22.15 17.63
C LYS A 187 -1.37 -23.29 16.61
N SER A 188 -1.03 -23.05 15.34
CA SER A 188 -0.96 -24.09 14.30
C SER A 188 0.22 -25.06 14.48
N GLY A 189 1.22 -24.71 15.31
CA GLY A 189 2.48 -25.44 15.45
C GLY A 189 3.60 -24.93 14.54
N GLU A 190 3.33 -23.95 13.66
CA GLU A 190 4.34 -23.36 12.78
C GLU A 190 5.24 -22.35 13.52
N PRO A 191 6.49 -22.13 13.06
CA PRO A 191 7.33 -21.05 13.56
C PRO A 191 6.62 -19.69 13.47
N TYR A 192 6.71 -18.86 14.52
CA TYR A 192 5.94 -17.61 14.58
C TYR A 192 6.24 -16.65 13.41
N ILE A 193 7.49 -16.65 12.90
CA ILE A 193 7.93 -15.87 11.74
C ILE A 193 7.05 -16.04 10.48
N VAL A 194 6.35 -17.18 10.34
CA VAL A 194 5.39 -17.43 9.25
C VAL A 194 4.30 -16.36 9.19
N HIS A 195 3.83 -15.88 10.35
CA HIS A 195 2.78 -14.87 10.41
C HIS A 195 3.26 -13.50 9.90
N PRO A 196 4.32 -12.88 10.46
CA PRO A 196 4.83 -11.61 9.93
C PRO A 196 5.24 -11.67 8.46
N LEU A 197 5.80 -12.80 7.99
CA LEU A 197 6.08 -13.01 6.56
C LEU A 197 4.80 -12.97 5.71
N SER A 198 3.75 -13.67 6.15
CA SER A 198 2.48 -13.68 5.44
C SER A 198 1.81 -12.31 5.41
N VAL A 199 1.90 -11.54 6.50
CA VAL A 199 1.45 -10.14 6.56
C VAL A 199 2.23 -9.29 5.56
N ALA A 200 3.56 -9.41 5.51
CA ALA A 200 4.39 -8.69 4.55
C ALA A 200 4.09 -9.07 3.09
N ILE A 201 3.79 -10.34 2.81
CA ILE A 201 3.36 -10.80 1.48
C ILE A 201 2.03 -10.14 1.08
N ILE A 202 1.02 -10.16 1.97
CA ILE A 202 -0.27 -9.50 1.72
C ILE A 202 -0.06 -8.02 1.41
N LEU A 203 0.75 -7.32 2.21
CA LEU A 203 1.07 -5.90 2.00
C LEU A 203 1.77 -5.67 0.65
N SER A 204 2.69 -6.55 0.24
CA SER A 204 3.36 -6.48 -1.06
C SER A 204 2.39 -6.68 -2.23
N GLU A 205 1.39 -7.56 -2.07
CA GLU A 205 0.35 -7.84 -3.06
C GLU A 205 -0.66 -6.69 -3.16
N MET A 206 -0.87 -5.94 -2.08
CA MET A 206 -1.63 -4.70 -2.06
C MET A 206 -0.88 -3.51 -2.69
N GLY A 207 0.40 -3.67 -3.03
CA GLY A 207 1.25 -2.61 -3.56
C GLY A 207 1.68 -1.59 -2.49
N ALA A 208 1.73 -2.01 -1.22
CA ALA A 208 2.22 -1.16 -0.14
C ALA A 208 3.70 -0.79 -0.34
N GLU A 209 4.13 0.30 0.30
CA GLU A 209 5.49 0.81 0.16
C GLU A 209 6.47 0.02 1.00
N GLU A 210 7.77 0.12 0.67
CA GLU A 210 8.88 -0.45 1.42
C GLU A 210 8.73 -0.25 2.95
N THR A 211 8.47 0.99 3.40
CA THR A 211 8.29 1.33 4.82
C THR A 211 7.17 0.51 5.47
N THR A 212 6.02 0.38 4.79
CA THR A 212 4.86 -0.35 5.30
C THR A 212 5.11 -1.85 5.31
N ILE A 213 5.79 -2.39 4.29
CA ILE A 213 6.13 -3.82 4.23
C ILE A 213 7.13 -4.19 5.32
N ILE A 214 8.18 -3.38 5.53
CA ILE A 214 9.14 -3.58 6.62
C ILE A 214 8.44 -3.49 7.97
N ALA A 215 7.60 -2.46 8.19
CA ALA A 215 6.86 -2.32 9.44
C ALA A 215 5.89 -3.48 9.66
N GLY A 216 5.23 -4.00 8.62
CA GLY A 216 4.38 -5.18 8.70
C GLY A 216 5.15 -6.46 9.04
N LEU A 217 6.36 -6.64 8.52
CA LEU A 217 7.24 -7.77 8.87
C LEU A 217 7.73 -7.70 10.33
N LEU A 218 7.79 -6.50 10.90
CA LEU A 218 8.31 -6.22 12.24
C LEU A 218 7.20 -5.87 13.25
N HIS A 219 5.92 -5.95 12.89
CA HIS A 219 4.85 -5.33 13.67
C HIS A 219 4.67 -5.93 15.07
N ASP A 220 4.97 -7.22 15.22
CA ASP A 220 4.76 -7.98 16.45
C ASP A 220 6.03 -8.15 17.30
N ILE A 221 7.19 -7.64 16.87
CA ILE A 221 8.45 -7.86 17.60
C ILE A 221 8.43 -7.28 19.01
N ILE A 222 7.63 -6.24 19.25
CA ILE A 222 7.53 -5.56 20.55
C ILE A 222 6.63 -6.28 21.55
N GLU A 223 5.79 -7.21 21.07
CA GLU A 223 4.95 -8.07 21.93
C GLU A 223 5.71 -9.33 22.37
N THR A 224 6.93 -9.52 21.86
CA THR A 224 7.80 -10.64 22.23
C THR A 224 8.69 -10.30 23.41
N ASP A 225 9.17 -11.33 24.12
CA ASP A 225 10.23 -11.19 25.14
C ASP A 225 11.61 -10.88 24.54
N SER A 226 11.71 -10.51 23.25
CA SER A 226 12.98 -10.18 22.61
C SER A 226 13.57 -8.89 23.17
N SER A 227 14.91 -8.78 23.18
CA SER A 227 15.61 -7.58 23.63
C SER A 227 15.56 -6.41 22.63
N ILE A 228 14.81 -6.54 21.54
CA ILE A 228 14.79 -5.57 20.44
C ILE A 228 13.82 -4.44 20.78
N THR A 229 14.32 -3.21 20.79
CA THR A 229 13.52 -2.04 21.13
C THR A 229 13.12 -1.22 19.90
N LEU A 230 12.11 -0.35 20.05
CA LEU A 230 11.75 0.64 19.03
C LEU A 230 12.91 1.59 18.67
N GLU A 231 13.82 1.84 19.62
CA GLU A 231 15.02 2.65 19.39
C GLU A 231 16.02 1.90 18.47
N ASP A 232 16.14 0.58 18.62
CA ASP A 232 16.96 -0.25 17.74
C ASP A 232 16.43 -0.29 16.31
N ILE A 233 15.10 -0.27 16.16
CA ILE A 233 14.43 -0.17 14.85
C ILE A 233 14.66 1.21 14.22
N GLU A 234 14.55 2.29 14.99
CA GLU A 234 14.83 3.65 14.50
C GLU A 234 16.27 3.76 14.01
N LYS A 235 17.25 3.26 14.79
CA LYS A 235 18.66 3.22 14.40
C LYS A 235 18.92 2.33 13.19
N SER A 236 18.19 1.22 13.08
CA SER A 236 18.40 0.22 12.03
C SER A 236 17.79 0.61 10.68
N PHE A 237 16.68 1.36 10.69
CA PHE A 237 15.91 1.67 9.49
C PHE A 237 15.56 3.15 9.36
N SER A 238 14.62 3.63 10.18
CA SER A 238 14.17 5.02 10.22
C SER A 238 13.18 5.23 11.38
N LYS A 239 13.05 6.49 11.80
CA LYS A 239 12.00 6.91 12.74
C LYS A 239 10.58 6.60 12.22
N GLU A 240 10.36 6.79 10.93
CA GLU A 240 9.05 6.54 10.28
C GLU A 240 8.59 5.08 10.49
N ILE A 241 9.48 4.09 10.37
CA ILE A 241 9.15 2.68 10.61
C ILE A 241 8.87 2.41 12.08
N SER A 242 9.68 2.99 12.98
CA SER A 242 9.50 2.85 14.43
C SER A 242 8.16 3.43 14.91
N ASP A 243 7.81 4.63 14.41
CA ASP A 243 6.54 5.28 14.69
C ASP A 243 5.35 4.43 14.20
N ILE A 244 5.42 3.87 12.99
CA ILE A 244 4.37 2.97 12.46
C ILE A 244 4.19 1.74 13.36
N ILE A 245 5.26 1.04 13.75
CA ILE A 245 5.17 -0.16 14.60
C ILE A 245 4.56 0.20 15.97
N CYS A 246 4.97 1.32 16.56
CA CYS A 246 4.42 1.82 17.82
C CYS A 246 2.92 2.14 17.73
N GLU A 247 2.48 2.74 16.63
CA GLU A 247 1.06 3.01 16.39
C GLU A 247 0.26 1.71 16.13
N VAL A 248 0.85 0.72 15.42
CA VAL A 248 0.23 -0.57 15.16
C VAL A 248 -0.03 -1.34 16.47
N SER A 249 0.93 -1.42 17.38
CA SER A 249 0.71 -2.15 18.65
C SER A 249 -0.37 -1.51 19.52
N LYS A 250 -0.47 -0.18 19.50
CA LYS A 250 -1.45 0.58 20.28
C LYS A 250 -2.80 0.76 19.59
N PHE A 251 -2.96 0.25 18.36
CA PHE A 251 -4.13 0.54 17.53
C PHE A 251 -5.47 0.25 18.22
N MET A 252 -5.58 -0.89 18.92
CA MET A 252 -6.81 -1.30 19.61
C MET A 252 -7.13 -0.44 20.84
N ASN A 253 -6.15 0.32 21.35
CA ASN A 253 -6.33 1.21 22.50
C ASN A 253 -6.75 2.62 22.09
N PHE A 254 -6.70 2.95 20.79
CA PHE A 254 -7.09 4.26 20.31
C PHE A 254 -8.60 4.36 20.05
N ASN A 255 -9.14 5.56 20.26
CA ASN A 255 -10.38 5.92 19.60
C ASN A 255 -10.11 6.01 18.09
N ILE A 256 -10.73 5.12 17.31
CA ILE A 256 -10.50 5.00 15.87
C ILE A 256 -10.76 6.33 15.14
N GLU A 257 -11.80 7.08 15.50
CA GLU A 257 -12.09 8.35 14.83
C GLU A 257 -11.00 9.41 15.09
N GLU A 258 -10.49 9.45 16.31
CA GLU A 258 -9.42 10.36 16.71
C GLU A 258 -8.10 9.97 16.05
N PHE A 259 -7.77 8.67 16.05
CA PHE A 259 -6.61 8.12 15.35
C PHE A 259 -6.60 8.52 13.87
N LEU A 260 -7.73 8.34 13.18
CA LEU A 260 -7.87 8.68 11.75
C LEU A 260 -7.71 10.18 11.46
N LYS A 261 -7.92 11.05 12.46
CA LYS A 261 -7.74 12.50 12.34
C LYS A 261 -6.31 12.92 12.66
N ASN A 262 -5.70 12.32 13.68
CA ASN A 262 -4.47 12.81 14.29
C ASN A 262 -3.20 12.08 13.81
N SER A 263 -3.30 10.81 13.42
CA SER A 263 -2.13 10.06 12.95
C SER A 263 -1.73 10.47 11.54
N THR A 264 -0.42 10.69 11.38
CA THR A 264 0.22 10.95 10.08
C THR A 264 0.50 9.65 9.30
N ASN A 265 0.53 8.51 10.01
CA ASN A 265 0.81 7.16 9.50
C ASN A 265 -0.45 6.28 9.40
N LYS A 266 -1.64 6.89 9.50
CA LYS A 266 -2.91 6.18 9.59
C LYS A 266 -3.15 5.17 8.47
N ASP A 267 -2.76 5.50 7.23
CA ASP A 267 -2.98 4.63 6.08
C ASP A 267 -2.11 3.38 6.21
N GLU A 268 -0.83 3.58 6.55
CA GLU A 268 0.17 2.53 6.73
C GLU A 268 -0.22 1.60 7.89
N VAL A 269 -0.65 2.16 9.03
CA VAL A 269 -1.10 1.41 10.20
C VAL A 269 -2.37 0.60 9.90
N ILE A 270 -3.35 1.19 9.20
CA ILE A 270 -4.58 0.46 8.84
C ILE A 270 -4.28 -0.66 7.86
N LEU A 271 -3.42 -0.42 6.86
CA LEU A 271 -3.03 -1.46 5.90
C LEU A 271 -2.39 -2.66 6.62
N ILE A 272 -1.46 -2.40 7.55
CA ILE A 272 -0.84 -3.45 8.37
C ILE A 272 -1.89 -4.18 9.20
N LYS A 273 -2.79 -3.46 9.88
CA LYS A 273 -3.85 -4.06 10.69
C LYS A 273 -4.87 -4.87 9.91
N LEU A 274 -5.20 -4.44 8.70
CA LEU A 274 -6.06 -5.21 7.80
C LEU A 274 -5.37 -6.48 7.31
N ALA A 275 -4.08 -6.40 6.94
CA ALA A 275 -3.29 -7.56 6.52
C ALA A 275 -3.09 -8.57 7.67
N ASP A 276 -2.75 -8.09 8.86
CA ASP A 276 -2.67 -8.87 10.10
C ASP A 276 -4.01 -9.58 10.40
N ARG A 277 -5.12 -8.81 10.45
CA ARG A 277 -6.44 -9.39 10.70
C ARG A 277 -6.84 -10.41 9.64
N LEU A 278 -6.56 -10.14 8.37
CA LEU A 278 -6.86 -11.08 7.29
C LEU A 278 -6.11 -12.40 7.47
N HIS A 279 -4.82 -12.36 7.75
CA HIS A 279 -4.05 -13.57 8.03
C HIS A 279 -4.57 -14.33 9.26
N ASN A 280 -4.93 -13.61 10.33
CA ASN A 280 -5.51 -14.23 11.52
C ASN A 280 -6.87 -14.88 11.25
N MET A 281 -7.73 -14.27 10.43
CA MET A 281 -9.00 -14.86 10.02
C MET A 281 -8.81 -16.08 9.10
N ARG A 282 -7.79 -16.08 8.22
CA ARG A 282 -7.44 -17.25 7.40
C ARG A 282 -6.96 -18.45 8.24
N THR A 283 -6.27 -18.17 9.35
CA THR A 283 -5.69 -19.18 10.26
C THR A 283 -6.50 -19.41 11.54
N ILE A 284 -7.72 -18.86 11.62
CA ILE A 284 -8.55 -18.87 12.84
C ILE A 284 -8.89 -20.29 13.34
N LYS A 285 -8.97 -21.28 12.43
CA LYS A 285 -9.25 -22.69 12.73
C LYS A 285 -8.29 -23.33 13.75
N TYR A 286 -7.10 -22.75 13.94
CA TYR A 286 -6.10 -23.21 14.91
C TYR A 286 -6.27 -22.58 16.30
N MET A 287 -7.17 -21.61 16.46
CA MET A 287 -7.50 -21.00 17.75
C MET A 287 -8.61 -21.78 18.45
N GLU A 288 -8.67 -21.69 19.79
CA GLU A 288 -9.80 -22.15 20.62
C GLU A 288 -11.16 -21.73 20.03
N PRO A 289 -12.09 -22.67 19.80
CA PRO A 289 -13.40 -22.40 19.19
C PRO A 289 -14.23 -21.34 19.90
N GLU A 290 -14.09 -21.22 21.23
CA GLU A 290 -14.84 -20.22 22.03
C GLU A 290 -14.48 -18.79 21.64
N ARG A 291 -13.31 -18.56 21.04
CA ARG A 291 -12.85 -17.24 20.59
C ARG A 291 -13.21 -16.93 19.14
N TRP A 292 -13.70 -17.90 18.37
CA TRP A 292 -14.02 -17.71 16.96
C TRP A 292 -15.08 -16.63 16.76
N THR A 293 -16.21 -16.75 17.45
CA THR A 293 -17.32 -15.79 17.37
C THR A 293 -16.89 -14.40 17.85
N GLU A 294 -16.04 -14.30 18.88
CA GLU A 294 -15.48 -13.02 19.35
C GLU A 294 -14.65 -12.35 18.25
N LYS A 295 -13.72 -13.09 17.64
CA LYS A 295 -12.85 -12.56 16.58
C LYS A 295 -13.58 -12.26 15.28
N ALA A 296 -14.59 -13.04 14.93
CA ALA A 296 -15.46 -12.78 13.78
C ALA A 296 -16.29 -11.50 13.99
N LYS A 297 -16.88 -11.30 15.18
CA LYS A 297 -17.60 -10.06 15.52
C LYS A 297 -16.68 -8.85 15.50
N GLU A 298 -15.51 -8.93 16.14
CA GLU A 298 -14.50 -7.87 16.12
C GLU A 298 -14.12 -7.48 14.68
N THR A 299 -13.99 -8.49 13.80
CA THR A 299 -13.68 -8.27 12.38
C THR A 299 -14.79 -7.52 11.67
N LEU A 300 -16.06 -7.88 11.87
CA LEU A 300 -17.20 -7.21 11.24
C LEU A 300 -17.49 -5.81 11.81
N GLU A 301 -17.25 -5.60 13.10
CA GLU A 301 -17.57 -4.33 13.76
C GLU A 301 -16.46 -3.28 13.58
N ILE A 302 -15.20 -3.71 13.44
CA ILE A 302 -14.04 -2.82 13.39
C ILE A 302 -13.35 -2.87 12.03
N PHE A 303 -12.88 -4.04 11.62
CA PHE A 303 -11.96 -4.18 10.48
C PHE A 303 -12.68 -4.08 9.13
N SER A 304 -13.88 -4.66 8.98
CA SER A 304 -14.68 -4.56 7.76
C SER A 304 -15.09 -3.10 7.45
N PRO A 305 -15.58 -2.30 8.42
CA PRO A 305 -15.82 -0.87 8.22
C PRO A 305 -14.56 -0.07 7.87
N LEU A 306 -13.40 -0.41 8.45
CA LEU A 306 -12.12 0.21 8.09
C LEU A 306 -11.72 -0.10 6.65
N ALA A 307 -11.83 -1.37 6.23
CA ALA A 307 -11.60 -1.77 4.85
C ALA A 307 -12.58 -1.07 3.89
N ALA A 308 -13.86 -0.93 4.27
CA ALA A 308 -14.85 -0.19 3.50
C ALA A 308 -14.52 1.30 3.37
N LYS A 309 -14.04 1.93 4.45
CA LYS A 309 -13.63 3.34 4.46
C LYS A 309 -12.45 3.61 3.54
N LEU A 310 -11.50 2.68 3.49
CA LEU A 310 -10.39 2.71 2.53
C LEU A 310 -10.78 2.17 1.14
N ARG A 311 -12.04 1.74 0.97
CA ARG A 311 -12.58 1.16 -0.27
C ARG A 311 -11.79 -0.06 -0.77
N ILE A 312 -11.19 -0.82 0.14
CA ILE A 312 -10.48 -2.07 -0.15
C ILE A 312 -11.50 -3.21 -0.16
N SER A 313 -12.40 -3.21 -1.15
CA SER A 313 -13.59 -4.07 -1.13
C SER A 313 -13.25 -5.56 -1.16
N LYS A 314 -12.07 -5.95 -1.69
CA LYS A 314 -11.60 -7.34 -1.69
C LYS A 314 -11.27 -7.86 -0.29
N ILE A 315 -10.47 -7.12 0.47
CA ILE A 315 -10.18 -7.47 1.87
C ILE A 315 -11.46 -7.43 2.69
N LYS A 316 -12.31 -6.43 2.46
CA LYS A 316 -13.62 -6.37 3.12
C LYS A 316 -14.44 -7.63 2.87
N ALA A 317 -14.61 -8.03 1.60
CA ALA A 317 -15.38 -9.21 1.24
C ALA A 317 -14.80 -10.48 1.86
N GLU A 318 -13.49 -10.69 1.79
CA GLU A 318 -12.85 -11.87 2.36
C GLU A 318 -12.95 -11.88 3.90
N LEU A 319 -12.76 -10.74 4.56
CA LEU A 319 -12.96 -10.61 6.00
C LEU A 319 -14.42 -10.88 6.40
N ASP A 320 -15.39 -10.40 5.63
CA ASP A 320 -16.82 -10.63 5.86
C ASP A 320 -17.15 -12.12 5.70
N ASP A 321 -16.71 -12.75 4.61
CA ASP A 321 -16.96 -14.17 4.32
C ASP A 321 -16.32 -15.08 5.38
N LEU A 322 -15.06 -14.80 5.75
CA LEU A 322 -14.38 -15.52 6.83
C LEU A 322 -15.09 -15.29 8.17
N SER A 323 -15.55 -14.07 8.47
CA SER A 323 -16.27 -13.80 9.71
C SER A 323 -17.59 -14.55 9.76
N LEU A 324 -18.39 -14.52 8.70
CA LEU A 324 -19.67 -15.23 8.62
C LEU A 324 -19.51 -16.75 8.76
N LYS A 325 -18.38 -17.32 8.29
CA LYS A 325 -18.07 -18.74 8.44
C LYS A 325 -17.83 -19.16 9.91
N TYR A 326 -17.33 -18.27 10.75
CA TYR A 326 -16.89 -18.56 12.13
C TYR A 326 -17.73 -17.84 13.20
N MET A 327 -18.84 -17.20 12.79
CA MET A 327 -19.91 -16.72 13.68
C MET A 327 -20.84 -17.84 14.08
#